data_AF-A0A928WVK2-F1
#
_entry.id   AF-A0A928WVK2-F1
#
_cell.length_a   1.000
_cell.length_b   1.000
_cell.length_c   1.000
_cell.angle_alpha   90.00
_cell.angle_beta   90.00
_cell.angle_gamma   90.00
#
_symmetry.space_group_name_H-M   'P 1'
#
loop_
_entity.id
_entity.type
_entity.pdbx_description
1 polymer ?
#
loop_
_entity_poly.entity_id
_entity_poly.type
_entity_poly.pdbx_seq_one_letter_code
_entity_poly.pdbx_strand_id
1 'polypeptide(L)'
;MQLSLTEENIDRAIAWYESHREEISLALPISVPGIKYKDGCLNSVDRYACLWREKDLALYLATRYLYRPTNHFHRAIEKIDKNKPVIRSKENANQ
;
A
#
# COMPACT_ATOMS: atom_id res chain seq x y z
N MET A 1 4.96 14.16 18.14
CA MET A 1 4.06 13.10 18.65
C MET A 1 4.33 11.84 17.85
N GLN A 2 5.14 10.91 18.38
CA GLN A 2 5.46 9.66 17.70
C GLN A 2 4.28 8.72 17.95
N LEU A 3 3.44 8.47 16.95
CA LEU A 3 2.37 7.48 17.04
C LEU A 3 3.02 6.13 17.36
N SER A 4 2.76 5.61 18.56
CA SER A 4 3.13 4.24 18.93
C SER A 4 2.32 3.29 18.05
N LEU A 5 3.01 2.58 17.17
CA LEU A 5 2.38 1.56 16.32
C LEU A 5 1.84 0.43 17.20
N THR A 6 0.52 0.19 17.11
CA THR A 6 -0.19 -0.88 17.82
C THR A 6 -0.48 -2.08 16.89
N GLU A 7 -0.91 -3.20 17.46
CA GLU A 7 -1.41 -4.35 16.66
C GLU A 7 -2.54 -3.93 15.71
N GLU A 8 -3.46 -3.08 16.18
CA GLU A 8 -4.57 -2.56 15.38
C GLU A 8 -4.09 -1.72 14.17
N ASN A 9 -2.92 -1.08 14.26
CA ASN A 9 -2.33 -0.41 13.10
C ASN A 9 -1.87 -1.41 12.04
N ILE A 10 -1.33 -2.55 12.47
CA ILE A 10 -0.93 -3.62 11.56
C ILE A 10 -2.16 -4.22 10.90
N ASP A 11 -3.20 -4.53 11.67
CA ASP A 11 -4.44 -5.12 11.15
C ASP A 11 -5.09 -4.20 10.10
N ARG A 12 -5.17 -2.90 10.39
CA ARG A 12 -5.67 -1.90 9.42
C ARG A 12 -4.80 -1.82 8.17
N ALA A 13 -3.47 -1.90 8.31
CA ALA A 13 -2.57 -1.87 7.16
C ALA A 13 -2.73 -3.13 6.28
N ILE A 14 -2.89 -4.32 6.88
CA ILE A 14 -3.17 -5.55 6.13
C ILE A 14 -4.52 -5.43 5.41
N ALA A 15 -5.57 -5.02 6.12
CA ALA A 15 -6.91 -4.90 5.53
C ALA A 15 -6.94 -3.93 4.35
N TRP A 16 -6.25 -2.78 4.46
CA TRP A 16 -6.11 -1.84 3.35
C TRP A 16 -5.30 -2.42 2.19
N TYR A 17 -4.19 -3.10 2.48
CA TYR A 17 -3.37 -3.75 1.46
C TYR A 17 -4.18 -4.76 0.66
N GLU A 18 -4.97 -5.60 1.33
CA GLU A 18 -5.78 -6.64 0.68
C GLU A 18 -6.88 -6.05 -0.21
N SER A 19 -7.51 -4.95 0.22
CA SER A 19 -8.55 -4.29 -0.59
C SER A 19 -8.01 -3.53 -1.80
N HIS A 20 -6.73 -3.15 -1.80
CA HIS A 20 -6.09 -2.39 -2.91
C HIS A 20 -5.01 -3.20 -3.64
N ARG A 21 -4.91 -4.51 -3.39
CA ARG A 21 -3.79 -5.33 -3.87
C ARG A 21 -3.60 -5.27 -5.40
N GLU A 22 -4.70 -5.23 -6.15
CA GLU A 22 -4.68 -5.11 -7.61
C GLU A 22 -4.13 -3.76 -8.07
N GLU A 23 -4.59 -2.66 -7.49
CA GLU A 23 -4.10 -1.31 -7.78
C GLU A 23 -2.62 -1.17 -7.48
N ILE A 24 -2.16 -1.78 -6.37
CA ILE A 24 -0.74 -1.82 -6.02
C ILE A 24 0.04 -2.57 -7.10
N SER A 25 -0.46 -3.72 -7.56
CA SER A 25 0.18 -4.49 -8.62
C SER A 25 0.34 -3.70 -9.92
N LEU A 26 -0.66 -2.89 -10.29
CA LEU A 26 -0.60 -2.03 -11.47
C LEU A 26 0.35 -0.84 -11.30
N ALA A 27 0.55 -0.39 -10.06
CA ALA A 27 1.46 0.70 -9.72
C ALA A 27 2.94 0.27 -9.63
N LEU A 28 3.22 -1.04 -9.58
CA LEU A 28 4.59 -1.54 -9.53
C LEU A 28 5.30 -1.32 -10.89
N PRO A 29 6.61 -1.02 -10.87
CA PRO A 29 7.49 -0.91 -9.70
C PRO A 29 7.38 0.45 -8.98
N ILE A 30 7.29 0.41 -7.64
CA ILE A 30 7.25 1.60 -6.79
C ILE A 30 8.65 1.90 -6.26
N SER A 31 9.15 3.11 -6.50
CA SER A 31 10.47 3.56 -6.00
C SER A 31 10.31 4.64 -4.94
N VAL A 32 10.93 4.42 -3.78
CA VAL A 32 11.05 5.38 -2.68
C VAL A 32 12.54 5.53 -2.31
N PRO A 33 12.97 6.60 -1.61
CA PRO A 33 14.36 6.75 -1.24
C PRO A 33 14.91 5.51 -0.53
N GLY A 34 15.92 4.86 -1.14
CA GLY A 34 16.58 3.67 -0.62
C GLY A 34 15.87 2.33 -0.86
N ILE A 35 14.67 2.29 -1.45
CA ILE A 35 13.93 1.03 -1.68
C ILE A 35 13.22 1.04 -3.05
N LYS A 36 13.32 -0.07 -3.78
CA LYS A 36 12.54 -0.34 -5.00
C LYS A 36 11.69 -1.59 -4.81
N TYR A 37 10.38 -1.41 -4.76
CA TYR A 37 9.40 -2.49 -4.73
C TYR A 37 9.15 -2.98 -6.16
N LYS A 38 9.21 -4.31 -6.35
CA LYS A 38 8.95 -5.03 -7.60
C LYS A 38 7.88 -6.09 -7.32
N ASP A 39 7.31 -6.71 -8.34
CA ASP A 39 6.19 -7.68 -8.23
C ASP A 39 6.33 -8.71 -7.10
N GLY A 40 7.52 -9.27 -6.89
CA GLY A 40 7.77 -10.24 -5.81
C GLY A 40 7.58 -9.69 -4.38
N CYS A 41 7.46 -8.37 -4.19
CA CYS A 41 7.19 -7.79 -2.88
C CYS A 41 5.78 -8.11 -2.38
N LEU A 42 4.79 -8.26 -3.27
CA LEU A 42 3.42 -8.58 -2.88
C LEU A 42 3.36 -9.95 -2.19
N ASN A 43 4.00 -10.96 -2.77
CA ASN A 43 4.13 -12.29 -2.16
C ASN A 43 4.81 -12.23 -0.78
N SER A 44 5.76 -11.31 -0.60
CA SER A 44 6.40 -11.12 0.71
C SER A 44 5.41 -10.55 1.73
N VAL A 45 4.63 -9.53 1.34
CA VAL A 45 3.59 -8.93 2.19
C VAL A 45 2.52 -9.97 2.54
N ASP A 46 2.04 -10.74 1.56
CA ASP A 46 1.09 -11.85 1.75
C ASP A 46 1.61 -12.85 2.79
N ARG A 47 2.88 -13.28 2.65
CA ARG A 47 3.52 -14.20 3.60
C ARG A 47 3.58 -13.63 5.01
N TYR A 48 4.00 -12.37 5.18
CA TYR A 48 4.08 -11.76 6.51
C TYR A 48 2.71 -11.50 7.11
N ALA A 49 1.68 -11.24 6.29
CA ALA A 49 0.31 -11.10 6.77
C ALA A 49 -0.22 -12.44 7.30
N CYS A 50 0.13 -13.56 6.67
CA CYS A 50 -0.16 -14.90 7.17
C CYS A 50 0.49 -15.14 8.54
N LEU A 51 1.80 -14.92 8.66
CA LEU A 51 2.52 -15.08 9.94
C LEU A 51 1.97 -14.18 11.05
N TRP A 52 1.54 -12.97 10.70
CA TRP A 52 0.91 -12.05 11.65
C TRP A 52 -0.41 -12.61 12.21
N ARG A 53 -1.27 -13.16 11.34
CA ARG A 53 -2.55 -13.77 11.73
C ARG A 53 -2.36 -15.02 12.58
N GLU A 54 -1.34 -15.79 12.29
CA GLU A 54 -0.93 -16.97 13.06
C GLU A 54 -0.26 -16.61 14.40
N LYS A 55 -0.08 -15.31 14.69
CA LYS A 55 0.62 -14.79 15.87
C LYS A 55 2.09 -15.26 15.95
N ASP A 56 2.69 -15.59 14.81
CA ASP A 56 4.10 -15.98 14.64
C ASP A 56 4.97 -14.83 14.08
N LEU A 57 4.51 -13.59 14.25
CA LEU A 57 5.25 -12.40 13.83
C LEU A 57 5.23 -11.33 14.91
N ALA A 58 6.40 -11.01 15.46
CA ALA A 58 6.52 -9.95 16.47
C ALA A 58 6.16 -8.57 15.88
N LEU A 59 5.57 -7.70 16.70
CA LEU A 59 5.08 -6.36 16.30
C LEU A 59 6.15 -5.50 15.60
N TYR A 60 7.42 -5.58 16.03
CA TYR A 60 8.50 -4.83 15.39
C TYR A 60 8.79 -5.31 13.96
N LEU A 61 8.68 -6.61 13.70
CA LEU A 61 8.81 -7.20 12.36
C LEU A 61 7.58 -6.86 11.52
N ALA A 62 6.39 -6.96 12.10
CA ALA A 62 5.14 -6.57 11.44
C ALA A 62 5.16 -5.10 11.01
N THR A 63 5.68 -4.21 11.85
CA THR A 63 5.91 -2.81 11.49
C THR A 63 6.80 -2.67 10.25
N ARG A 64 7.89 -3.44 10.19
CA ARG A 64 8.88 -3.36 9.11
C ARG A 64 8.40 -3.97 7.80
N TYR A 65 7.69 -5.09 7.86
CA TYR A 65 7.34 -5.89 6.69
C TYR A 65 5.89 -5.73 6.22
N LEU A 66 5.00 -5.18 7.06
CA LEU A 66 3.61 -4.93 6.72
C LEU A 66 3.33 -3.43 6.71
N TYR A 67 3.41 -2.77 7.86
CA TYR A 67 2.99 -1.36 7.97
C TYR A 67 3.78 -0.43 7.06
N ARG A 68 5.12 -0.49 7.08
CA ARG A 68 5.97 0.40 6.27
C ARG A 68 5.77 0.21 4.75
N PRO A 69 5.83 -1.02 4.20
CA PRO A 69 5.54 -1.26 2.78
C PRO A 69 4.14 -0.77 2.39
N THR A 70 3.10 -1.12 3.17
CA THR A 70 1.73 -0.68 2.89
C THR A 70 1.62 0.84 2.85
N ASN A 71 2.26 1.56 3.78
CA ASN A 71 2.25 3.02 3.78
C ASN A 71 3.00 3.61 2.55
N HIS A 72 4.02 2.94 2.02
CA HIS A 72 4.66 3.34 0.77
C HIS A 72 3.73 3.11 -0.43
N PHE A 73 3.01 1.98 -0.46
CA PHE A 73 2.05 1.69 -1.51
C PHE A 73 0.90 2.70 -1.53
N HIS A 74 0.33 3.00 -0.37
CA HIS A 74 -0.70 4.02 -0.21
C HIS A 74 -0.28 5.36 -0.81
N ARG A 75 0.90 5.85 -0.41
CA ARG A 75 1.43 7.12 -0.94
C ARG A 75 1.74 7.08 -2.42
N ALA A 76 2.07 5.92 -2.98
CA ALA A 76 2.32 5.76 -4.41
C ALA A 76 1.01 5.84 -5.20
N ILE A 77 -0.03 5.14 -4.75
CA ILE A 77 -1.35 5.15 -5.37
C ILE A 77 -2.00 6.53 -5.27
N GLU A 78 -1.96 7.18 -4.11
CA GLU A 78 -2.48 8.56 -3.94
C GLU A 78 -1.83 9.56 -4.90
N LYS A 79 -0.56 9.36 -5.26
CA LYS A 79 0.14 10.21 -6.24
C LYS A 79 -0.34 9.93 -7.66
N ILE A 80 -0.64 8.68 -7.99
CA ILE A 80 -1.20 8.29 -9.30
C ILE A 80 -2.58 8.93 -9.47
N ASP A 81 -3.44 8.83 -8.45
CA ASP A 81 -4.78 9.41 -8.49
C ASP A 81 -4.77 10.94 -8.65
N LYS A 82 -3.88 11.63 -7.94
CA LYS A 82 -3.71 13.08 -8.07
C LYS A 82 -3.18 13.52 -9.44
N ASN A 83 -2.46 12.63 -10.12
CA ASN A 83 -1.90 12.88 -11.46
C ASN A 83 -2.78 12.32 -12.58
N LYS A 84 -3.93 11.69 -12.25
CA LYS A 84 -4.89 11.24 -13.26
C LYS A 84 -5.44 12.50 -13.95
N PRO A 85 -5.34 12.62 -15.28
CA PRO A 85 -5.89 13.77 -15.97
C PRO A 85 -7.39 13.83 -15.65
N VAL A 86 -7.84 14.96 -15.12
CA VAL A 86 -9.27 15.26 -15.03
C VAL A 86 -9.74 15.35 -16.48
N ILE A 87 -10.31 14.26 -17.00
CA ILE A 87 -11.07 14.28 -18.23
C ILE A 87 -12.30 15.13 -17.89
N ARG A 88 -12.18 16.45 -18.02
CA ARG A 88 -13.34 17.31 -18.15
C ARG A 88 -13.96 16.88 -19.46
N SER A 89 -14.99 16.04 -19.38
CA SER A 89 -15.92 15.83 -20.47
C SER A 89 -16.36 17.21 -20.93
N LYS A 90 -15.78 17.69 -22.02
CA LYS A 90 -16.42 18.71 -22.85
C LYS A 90 -17.54 17.98 -23.59
N GLU A 91 -18.59 17.61 -22.87
CA GLU A 91 -19.85 17.31 -23.51
C GLU A 91 -20.50 18.65 -23.84
N ASN A 92 -20.42 18.97 -25.14
CA ASN A 92 -21.49 19.52 -25.97
C ASN A 92 -22.13 20.87 -25.57
N ALA A 93 -22.50 21.73 -26.49
CA ALA A 93 -22.36 21.79 -27.92
C ALA A 93 -22.81 23.20 -28.30
N ASN A 94 -22.30 23.64 -29.44
CA ASN A 94 -22.85 24.70 -30.25
C ASN A 94 -24.38 24.54 -30.41
N GLN A 95 -25.17 25.41 -29.78
CA GLN A 95 -26.53 25.78 -30.20
C GLN A 95 -26.79 27.24 -29.84
#